data_AF-A0A945GNC3-F1
#
_entry.id   AF-A0A945GNC3-F1
#
_cell.length_a   1.000
_cell.length_b   1.000
_cell.length_c   1.000
_cell.angle_alpha   90.00
_cell.angle_beta   90.00
_cell.angle_gamma   90.00
#
_symmetry.space_group_name_H-M   'P 1'
#
loop_
_entity.id
_entity.type
_entity.pdbx_description
1 polymer ?
#
loop_
_entity_poly.entity_id
_entity_poly.type
_entity_poly.pdbx_seq_one_letter_code
_entity_poly.pdbx_strand_id
1 'polypeptide(L)'
;MVEIGRKTVFINAGDVVASRQPHRYTTVLGSCISVCLYDLENCWGGMNHFMHVGQSPDQSQDARWSTPAIRRLLQKMCRLGSNPADLTAKLFGGANVMAAITSRIGERNLQAALTELEIYGIPVLEGS
;
A
#
# COMPACT_ATOMS: atom_id res chain seq x y z
N MET A 1 11.44 -25.98 17.95
CA MET A 1 10.84 -24.65 17.75
C MET A 1 9.80 -24.79 16.65
N VAL A 2 8.51 -24.69 16.99
CA VAL A 2 7.44 -24.71 15.99
C VAL A 2 7.30 -23.27 15.50
N GLU A 3 7.56 -23.04 14.21
CA GLU A 3 7.18 -21.79 13.56
C GLU A 3 5.66 -21.68 13.66
N ILE A 4 5.16 -20.84 14.57
CA ILE A 4 3.72 -20.55 14.65
C ILE A 4 3.39 -19.89 13.31
N GLY A 5 2.77 -20.65 12.40
CA GLY A 5 2.55 -20.23 11.02
C GLY A 5 1.81 -18.89 10.98
N ARG A 6 2.50 -17.83 10.54
CA ARG A 6 1.86 -16.53 10.33
C ARG A 6 0.72 -16.73 9.33
N LYS A 7 -0.49 -16.30 9.70
CA LYS A 7 -1.64 -16.32 8.79
C LYS A 7 -1.26 -15.57 7.52
N THR A 8 -1.37 -16.25 6.39
CA THR A 8 -1.16 -15.64 5.07
C THR A 8 -2.49 -15.05 4.59
N VAL A 9 -2.48 -13.80 4.13
CA VAL A 9 -3.65 -13.11 3.59
C VAL A 9 -3.32 -12.62 2.18
N PHE A 10 -4.09 -13.08 1.19
CA PHE A 10 -3.97 -12.62 -0.18
C PHE A 10 -4.72 -11.30 -0.37
N ILE A 11 -4.08 -10.32 -1.00
CA ILE A 11 -4.57 -8.95 -1.16
C ILE A 11 -4.93 -8.73 -2.63
N ASN A 12 -6.23 -8.66 -2.92
CA ASN A 12 -6.71 -8.37 -4.27
C ASN A 12 -6.68 -6.86 -4.56
N ALA A 13 -6.79 -6.49 -5.83
CA ALA A 13 -6.95 -5.09 -6.20
C ALA A 13 -8.20 -4.50 -5.54
N GLY A 14 -8.03 -3.38 -4.83
CA GLY A 14 -9.08 -2.73 -4.03
C GLY A 14 -9.10 -3.17 -2.56
N ASP A 15 -8.35 -4.20 -2.18
CA ASP A 15 -8.26 -4.60 -0.77
C ASP A 15 -7.37 -3.63 0.02
N VAL A 16 -7.77 -3.36 1.26
CA VAL A 16 -7.01 -2.57 2.23
C VAL A 16 -7.06 -3.24 3.60
N VAL A 17 -5.91 -3.73 4.06
CA VAL A 17 -5.79 -4.48 5.32
C VAL A 17 -4.80 -3.83 6.27
N ALA A 18 -5.03 -4.00 7.56
CA ALA A 18 -4.08 -3.66 8.63
C ALA A 18 -4.39 -4.56 9.83
N SER A 19 -3.38 -4.92 10.62
CA SER A 19 -3.55 -5.82 11.75
C SER A 19 -2.45 -5.62 12.78
N ARG A 20 -2.80 -5.71 14.07
CA ARG A 20 -1.84 -5.82 15.18
C ARG A 20 -1.15 -7.19 15.25
N GLN A 21 -1.77 -8.22 14.65
CA GLN A 21 -1.21 -9.57 14.61
C GLN A 21 -0.23 -9.73 13.44
N PRO A 22 0.85 -10.49 13.62
CA PRO A 22 1.82 -10.75 12.56
C PRO A 22 1.19 -11.61 11.44
N HIS A 23 1.05 -11.01 10.26
CA HIS A 23 0.54 -11.66 9.05
C HIS A 23 1.58 -11.65 7.95
N ARG A 24 1.44 -12.60 7.02
CA ARG A 24 2.13 -12.54 5.72
C ARG A 24 1.14 -12.06 4.68
N TYR A 25 1.31 -10.84 4.19
CA TYR A 25 0.52 -10.34 3.07
C TYR A 25 1.15 -10.76 1.75
N THR A 26 0.33 -11.20 0.81
CA THR A 26 0.78 -11.61 -0.52
C THR A 26 -0.16 -11.05 -1.57
N THR A 27 0.39 -10.70 -2.73
CA THR A 27 -0.35 -10.17 -3.88
C THR A 27 0.45 -10.45 -5.15
N VAL A 28 -0.18 -10.28 -6.30
CA VAL A 28 0.48 -10.30 -7.61
C VAL A 28 0.44 -8.90 -8.18
N LEU A 29 1.60 -8.38 -8.61
CA LEU A 29 1.73 -7.01 -9.13
C LEU A 29 2.27 -7.01 -10.56
N GLY A 30 1.73 -6.09 -11.35
CA GLY A 30 2.27 -5.63 -12.63
C GLY A 30 2.52 -4.13 -12.55
N SER A 31 1.77 -3.35 -13.32
CA SER A 31 1.80 -1.87 -13.25
C SER A 31 1.08 -1.29 -12.03
N CYS A 32 0.24 -2.08 -11.35
CA CYS A 32 -0.37 -1.71 -10.08
C CYS A 32 0.67 -1.54 -8.96
N ILE A 33 0.26 -0.87 -7.88
CA ILE A 33 1.11 -0.60 -6.73
C ILE A 33 0.45 -1.13 -5.47
N SER A 34 1.29 -1.71 -4.62
CA SER A 34 0.96 -2.00 -3.24
C SER A 34 1.76 -1.09 -2.32
N VAL A 35 1.05 -0.33 -1.49
CA VAL A 35 1.66 0.44 -0.39
C VAL A 35 1.57 -0.38 0.88
N CYS A 36 2.71 -0.60 1.52
CA CYS A 36 2.79 -1.17 2.85
C CYS A 36 3.12 -0.05 3.85
N LEU A 37 2.28 0.12 4.88
CA LEU A 37 2.58 1.00 6.01
C LEU A 37 3.01 0.16 7.20
N TYR A 38 4.05 0.60 7.89
CA TYR A 38 4.57 -0.05 9.08
C TYR A 38 4.85 0.98 10.18
N ASP A 39 4.34 0.69 11.36
CA ASP A 39 4.58 1.47 12.58
C ASP A 39 5.83 0.94 13.28
N LEU A 40 6.85 1.79 13.40
CA LEU A 40 8.14 1.40 13.98
C LEU A 40 8.08 1.22 15.50
N GLU A 41 7.20 1.93 16.19
CA GLU A 41 7.05 1.88 17.64
C GLU A 41 6.19 0.69 18.06
N ASN A 42 5.02 0.53 17.42
CA ASN A 42 4.07 -0.51 17.77
C ASN A 42 4.30 -1.85 17.06
N CYS A 43 5.21 -1.90 16.08
CA CYS A 43 5.59 -3.10 15.34
C CYS A 43 4.43 -3.82 14.62
N TRP A 44 3.51 -3.06 14.02
CA TRP A 44 2.45 -3.62 13.20
C TRP A 44 2.24 -2.85 11.91
N GLY A 45 1.47 -3.43 10.99
CA GLY A 45 1.40 -2.90 9.64
C GLY A 45 0.15 -3.28 8.88
N GLY A 46 0.06 -2.67 7.71
CA GLY A 46 -1.00 -2.88 6.75
C GLY A 46 -0.49 -2.75 5.33
N MET A 47 -1.36 -3.12 4.41
CA MET A 47 -1.09 -3.16 2.99
C MET A 47 -2.35 -2.82 2.20
N ASN A 48 -2.19 -2.12 1.09
CA ASN A 48 -3.24 -1.94 0.09
C ASN A 48 -2.80 -2.50 -1.27
N HIS A 49 -3.70 -2.51 -2.24
CA HIS A 49 -3.37 -2.80 -3.63
C HIS A 49 -4.28 -1.97 -4.53
N PHE A 50 -3.73 -0.96 -5.22
CA PHE A 50 -4.48 -0.10 -6.13
C PHE A 50 -3.99 -0.21 -7.58
N MET A 51 -4.84 0.17 -8.53
CA MET A 51 -4.60 0.06 -9.97
C MET A 51 -4.63 1.41 -10.72
N HIS A 52 -5.34 2.40 -10.18
CA HIS A 52 -5.59 3.69 -10.82
C HIS A 52 -5.05 4.85 -10.00
N VAL A 53 -4.69 5.94 -10.67
CA VAL A 53 -4.13 7.16 -10.06
C VAL A 53 -5.24 8.12 -9.63
N GLY A 54 -5.09 8.68 -8.42
CA GLY A 54 -5.91 9.76 -7.90
C GLY A 54 -7.21 9.27 -7.28
N GLN A 55 -8.26 10.09 -7.44
CA GLN A 55 -9.63 9.79 -7.05
C GLN A 55 -10.39 9.25 -8.27
N SER A 56 -11.34 8.35 -8.03
CA SER A 56 -12.26 7.89 -9.08
C SER A 56 -13.08 9.05 -9.68
N PRO A 57 -13.48 8.98 -10.96
CA PRO A 57 -14.27 10.04 -11.61
C PRO A 57 -15.61 10.30 -10.94
N ASP A 58 -16.22 9.27 -10.35
CA ASP A 58 -17.46 9.35 -9.59
C ASP A 58 -17.25 9.75 -8.12
N GLN A 59 -16.01 10.08 -7.73
CA GLN A 59 -15.59 10.41 -6.38
C GLN A 59 -15.93 9.32 -5.34
N SER A 60 -16.12 8.08 -5.79
CA SER A 60 -16.30 6.93 -4.90
C SER A 60 -15.08 6.66 -4.00
N GLN A 61 -15.31 5.92 -2.91
CA GLN A 61 -14.27 5.49 -1.98
C GLN A 61 -13.64 4.15 -2.41
N ASP A 62 -13.62 3.88 -3.72
CA ASP A 62 -13.10 2.65 -4.30
C ASP A 62 -11.57 2.60 -4.17
N ALA A 63 -11.07 1.71 -3.32
CA ALA A 63 -9.64 1.56 -3.06
C ALA A 63 -8.85 0.92 -4.21
N ARG A 64 -9.46 0.71 -5.39
CA ARG A 64 -8.70 0.49 -6.64
C ARG A 64 -8.02 1.77 -7.13
N TRP A 65 -8.33 2.94 -6.56
CA TRP A 65 -7.72 4.23 -6.84
C TRP A 65 -6.74 4.65 -5.73
N SER A 66 -5.63 5.33 -6.07
CA SER A 66 -4.53 5.60 -5.15
C SER A 66 -4.94 6.42 -3.93
N THR A 67 -5.69 7.51 -4.12
CA THR A 67 -6.13 8.41 -3.04
C THR A 67 -6.98 7.67 -1.99
N PRO A 68 -8.08 6.98 -2.34
CA PRO A 68 -8.87 6.26 -1.35
C PRO A 68 -8.13 5.05 -0.77
N ALA A 69 -7.26 4.38 -1.53
CA ALA A 69 -6.47 3.25 -1.04
C ALA A 69 -5.49 3.64 0.07
N ILE A 70 -4.70 4.70 -0.13
CA ILE A 70 -3.68 5.17 0.81
C ILE A 70 -4.35 5.81 2.02
N ARG A 71 -5.34 6.67 1.80
CA ARG A 71 -6.11 7.30 2.89
C ARG A 71 -6.78 6.27 3.78
N ARG A 72 -7.41 5.23 3.20
CA ARG A 72 -8.07 4.17 3.98
C ARG A 72 -7.07 3.30 4.74
N LEU A 73 -5.89 3.07 4.16
CA LEU A 73 -4.81 2.35 4.84
C LEU A 73 -4.34 3.12 6.07
N LEU A 74 -4.04 4.42 5.92
CA LEU A 74 -3.67 5.30 7.03
C LEU A 74 -4.74 5.33 8.12
N GLN A 75 -6.02 5.52 7.75
CA GLN A 75 -7.13 5.49 8.71
C GLN A 75 -7.21 4.16 9.48
N LYS A 76 -6.96 3.03 8.81
CA LYS A 76 -6.91 1.73 9.48
C LYS A 76 -5.75 1.64 10.46
N MET A 77 -4.56 2.10 10.08
CA MET A 77 -3.40 2.16 10.98
C MET A 77 -3.72 3.01 12.23
N CYS A 78 -4.26 4.21 12.05
CA CYS A 78 -4.63 5.07 13.19
C CYS A 78 -5.70 4.45 14.08
N ARG A 79 -6.70 3.75 13.51
CA ARG A 79 -7.71 3.01 14.29
C ARG A 79 -7.12 1.86 15.10
N LEU A 80 -6.00 1.29 14.65
CA LEU A 80 -5.24 0.30 15.42
C LEU A 80 -4.34 0.96 16.47
N GLY A 81 -4.32 2.29 16.57
CA GLY A 81 -3.55 3.03 17.57
C GLY A 81 -2.20 3.56 17.07
N SER A 82 -1.90 3.43 15.77
CA SER A 82 -0.68 4.03 15.22
C SER A 82 -0.75 5.54 15.22
N ASN A 83 0.36 6.17 15.56
CA ASN A 83 0.59 7.58 15.35
C ASN A 83 1.18 7.79 13.95
N PRO A 84 0.61 8.66 13.09
CA PRO A 84 1.13 8.89 11.76
C PRO A 84 2.62 9.26 11.70
N ALA A 85 3.16 9.91 12.74
CA ALA A 85 4.57 10.28 12.80
C ALA A 85 5.53 9.08 12.90
N ASP A 86 5.04 7.94 13.38
CA ASP A 86 5.82 6.71 13.58
C ASP A 86 5.67 5.74 12.40
N LEU A 87 4.90 6.13 11.38
CA LEU A 87 4.66 5.33 10.19
C LEU A 87 5.76 5.54 9.15
N THR A 88 6.20 4.42 8.57
CA THR A 88 7.03 4.39 7.37
C THR A 88 6.30 3.62 6.27
N ALA A 89 6.65 3.90 5.03
CA ALA A 89 6.09 3.23 3.87
C ALA A 89 7.14 2.43 3.10
N LYS A 90 6.70 1.31 2.51
CA LYS A 90 7.43 0.63 1.44
C LYS A 90 6.48 0.34 0.28
N LEU A 91 6.98 0.57 -0.94
CA LEU A 91 6.22 0.44 -2.17
C LEU A 91 6.69 -0.79 -2.94
N PHE A 92 5.75 -1.52 -3.53
CA PHE A 92 6.01 -2.66 -4.40
C PHE A 92 5.14 -2.55 -5.64
N GLY A 93 5.61 -3.12 -6.77
CA GLY A 93 4.91 -3.09 -8.05
C GLY A 93 5.49 -2.05 -8.99
N GLY A 94 4.65 -1.51 -9.89
CA GLY A 94 5.09 -0.59 -10.93
C GLY A 94 5.97 -1.25 -12.00
N ALA A 95 6.01 -2.59 -12.02
CA ALA A 95 6.83 -3.36 -12.93
C ALA A 95 6.28 -3.33 -14.37
N ASN A 96 7.20 -3.27 -15.33
CA ASN A 96 6.90 -3.16 -16.75
C ASN A 96 6.97 -4.53 -17.43
N VAL A 97 5.88 -5.28 -17.35
CA VAL A 97 5.81 -6.64 -17.91
C VAL A 97 5.66 -6.65 -19.45
N MET A 98 5.32 -5.51 -20.09
CA MET A 98 5.26 -5.38 -21.56
C MET A 98 5.89 -4.06 -22.08
N ALA A 99 6.92 -4.19 -22.92
CA ALA A 99 7.99 -3.21 -23.15
C ALA A 99 7.65 -1.89 -23.90
N ALA A 100 6.39 -1.45 -24.06
CA ALA A 100 6.14 -0.15 -24.74
C ALA A 100 4.93 0.64 -24.27
N ILE A 101 3.81 -0.01 -23.90
CA ILE A 101 2.56 0.69 -23.53
C ILE A 101 2.36 0.74 -22.00
N THR A 102 2.83 -0.28 -21.26
CA THR A 102 2.68 -0.32 -19.79
C THR A 102 3.73 0.50 -19.04
N SER A 103 4.82 0.92 -19.72
CA SER A 103 5.92 1.68 -19.11
C SER A 103 5.48 2.96 -18.42
N ARG A 104 4.49 3.64 -19.01
CA ARG A 104 3.95 4.89 -18.45
C ARG A 104 2.93 4.65 -17.35
N ILE A 105 2.26 3.50 -17.32
CA ILE A 105 1.21 3.21 -16.32
C ILE A 105 1.85 2.89 -14.98
N GLY A 106 2.86 2.00 -14.98
CA GLY A 106 3.60 1.65 -13.75
C GLY A 106 4.24 2.88 -13.11
N GLU A 107 4.93 3.69 -13.91
CA GLU A 107 5.54 4.94 -13.46
C GLU A 107 4.51 5.92 -12.87
N ARG A 108 3.38 6.15 -13.57
CA ARG A 108 2.32 7.03 -13.05
C ARG A 108 1.72 6.52 -11.74
N ASN A 109 1.52 5.21 -11.62
CA ASN A 109 1.01 4.62 -10.38
C ASN A 109 2.01 4.78 -9.23
N LEU A 110 3.31 4.57 -9.51
CA LEU A 110 4.36 4.77 -8.52
C LEU A 110 4.43 6.25 -8.08
N GLN A 111 4.47 7.18 -9.02
CA GLN A 111 4.48 8.61 -8.73
C GLN A 111 3.25 9.04 -7.92
N ALA A 112 2.07 8.53 -8.26
CA ALA A 112 0.85 8.80 -7.49
C ALA A 112 0.97 8.32 -6.03
N ALA A 113 1.55 7.14 -5.80
CA ALA A 113 1.78 6.66 -4.44
C ALA A 113 2.77 7.54 -3.68
N LEU A 114 3.87 7.94 -4.32
CA LEU A 114 4.88 8.83 -3.73
C LEU A 114 4.27 10.19 -3.35
N THR A 115 3.56 10.83 -4.27
CA THR A 115 2.90 12.13 -4.01
C THR A 115 1.88 12.04 -2.89
N GLU A 116 1.05 10.98 -2.85
CA GLU A 116 0.07 10.80 -1.77
C GLU A 116 0.75 10.60 -0.41
N LEU A 117 1.82 9.80 -0.36
CA LEU A 117 2.57 9.59 0.88
C LEU A 117 3.27 10.87 1.35
N GLU A 118 3.79 11.68 0.43
CA GLU A 118 4.36 13.00 0.72
C GLU A 118 3.32 13.96 1.32
N ILE A 119 2.09 13.98 0.77
CA ILE A 119 0.97 14.77 1.33
C ILE A 119 0.68 14.39 2.79
N TYR A 120 0.76 13.10 3.12
CA TYR A 120 0.57 12.62 4.50
C TYR A 120 1.84 12.68 5.36
N GLY A 121 2.97 13.14 4.81
CA GLY A 121 4.24 13.21 5.52
C GLY A 121 4.82 11.84 5.89
N ILE A 122 4.49 10.78 5.16
CA ILE A 122 4.95 9.41 5.44
C ILE A 122 6.23 9.14 4.66
N PRO A 123 7.39 8.95 5.32
CA PRO A 123 8.64 8.65 4.64
C PRO A 123 8.61 7.27 3.96
N VAL A 124 9.14 7.20 2.74
CA VAL A 124 9.31 5.95 1.99
C VAL A 124 10.72 5.43 2.24
N LEU A 125 10.82 4.19 2.70
CA LEU A 125 12.11 3.53 2.87
C LEU A 125 12.58 2.99 1.52
N GLU A 126 13.82 3.32 1.14
CA GLU A 126 14.46 2.76 -0.06
C GLU A 126 14.63 1.24 0.07
N GLY A 127 14.57 0.54 -1.07
CA GLY A 127 14.78 -0.90 -1.14
C GLY A 127 16.26 -1.24 -1.26
N SER A 128 16.76 -2.09 -0.37
CA SER A 128 17.97 -2.90 -0.54
C SER A 128 17.84 -3.91 -1.68
#